data_AF-A0A432MP85-F1
#
_entry.id   AF-A0A432MP85-F1
#
_cell.length_a   1.000
_cell.length_b   1.000
_cell.length_c   1.000
_cell.angle_alpha   90.00
_cell.angle_beta   90.00
_cell.angle_gamma   90.00
#
_symmetry.space_group_name_H-M   'P 1'
#
loop_
_entity.id
_entity.type
_entity.pdbx_description
1 polymer ?
#
loop_
_entity_poly.entity_id
_entity_poly.type
_entity_poly.pdbx_seq_one_letter_code
_entity_poly.pdbx_strand_id
1 'polypeptide(L)'
;MPSFSADYPEIARTLAASLGEPNPTRERPPSSFREFLRVFLEEQAGGPSIDLLDRAGLSLDPGPLAEADPTELLDLLRDGRRAPPRGLGPSLQRLARWVVDRGGFDALDGIGTDTLRDELRSLRGIGPATADRLLLEALGRPSAPVRRSDYRILVRHGWLDESSGYDEARELLCSVSPDDPAALSQLSSWLGELARFCRVASPQCDRCPLRPFLPPGGPIDPT
;
A
#
# COMPACT_ATOMS: atom_id res chain seq x y z
N MET A 1 -0.92 25.48 -13.91
CA MET A 1 -1.46 24.11 -13.77
C MET A 1 -1.66 23.84 -12.30
N PRO A 2 -2.74 23.17 -11.89
CA PRO A 2 -2.91 22.79 -10.48
C PRO A 2 -1.70 21.94 -10.05
N SER A 3 -1.13 22.24 -8.90
CA SER A 3 0.05 21.55 -8.39
C SER A 3 -0.37 20.78 -7.15
N PHE A 4 -0.35 19.45 -7.22
CA PHE A 4 -0.80 18.59 -6.14
C PHE A 4 -0.16 18.95 -4.80
N SER A 5 1.16 19.13 -4.78
CA SER A 5 1.91 19.45 -3.55
C SER A 5 1.61 20.87 -3.03
N ALA A 6 1.39 21.84 -3.92
CA ALA A 6 1.03 23.19 -3.51
C ALA A 6 -0.41 23.28 -2.96
N ASP A 7 -1.33 22.55 -3.57
CA ASP A 7 -2.75 22.50 -3.19
C ASP A 7 -3.00 21.52 -2.02
N TYR A 8 -2.00 20.69 -1.66
CA TYR A 8 -2.13 19.62 -0.68
C TYR A 8 -2.72 20.07 0.68
N PRO A 9 -2.31 21.20 1.27
CA PRO A 9 -2.90 21.63 2.54
C PRO A 9 -4.43 21.87 2.46
N GLU A 10 -4.94 22.32 1.32
CA GLU A 10 -6.37 22.52 1.10
C GLU A 10 -7.08 21.22 0.74
N ILE A 11 -6.43 20.37 -0.07
CA ILE A 11 -6.88 19.01 -0.38
C ILE A 11 -7.05 18.22 0.92
N ALA A 12 -6.04 18.20 1.79
CA ALA A 12 -6.05 17.48 3.05
C ALA A 12 -7.18 17.96 3.97
N ARG A 13 -7.37 19.28 4.12
CA ARG A 13 -8.51 19.84 4.88
C ARG A 13 -9.85 19.40 4.30
N THR A 14 -10.00 19.41 2.98
CA THR A 14 -11.25 19.01 2.31
C THR A 14 -11.55 17.52 2.51
N LEU A 15 -10.53 16.68 2.40
CA LEU A 15 -10.65 15.24 2.60
C LEU A 15 -10.92 14.89 4.05
N ALA A 16 -10.23 15.51 5.01
CA ALA A 16 -10.50 15.36 6.43
C ALA A 16 -11.95 15.73 6.78
N ALA A 17 -12.47 16.84 6.25
CA ALA A 17 -13.85 17.27 6.48
C ALA A 17 -14.89 16.32 5.87
N SER A 18 -14.58 15.71 4.72
CA SER A 18 -15.55 14.92 3.94
C SER A 18 -15.51 13.41 4.24
N LEU A 19 -14.33 12.88 4.52
CA LEU A 19 -14.05 11.46 4.69
C LEU A 19 -13.60 11.12 6.12
N GLY A 20 -13.39 12.13 6.97
CA GLY A 20 -12.80 11.99 8.30
C GLY A 20 -11.26 11.99 8.25
N GLU A 21 -10.64 12.35 9.36
CA GLU A 21 -9.25 11.99 9.65
C GLU A 21 -9.16 10.51 10.05
N PRO A 22 -7.99 9.85 9.96
CA PRO A 22 -7.92 8.50 10.47
C PRO A 22 -7.94 8.66 11.99
N ASN A 23 -8.65 7.79 12.68
CA ASN A 23 -8.74 7.92 14.12
C ASN A 23 -7.33 7.98 14.75
N PRO A 24 -6.90 9.10 15.38
CA PRO A 24 -5.56 9.23 15.96
C PRO A 24 -5.30 8.25 17.11
N THR A 25 -6.35 7.55 17.58
CA THR A 25 -6.26 6.49 18.60
C THR A 25 -5.97 5.10 18.06
N ARG A 26 -5.82 4.90 16.74
CA ARG A 26 -5.03 3.77 16.26
C ARG A 26 -3.57 4.20 16.29
N GLU A 27 -2.97 4.14 17.49
CA GLU A 27 -1.52 3.97 17.59
C GLU A 27 -1.14 2.94 16.53
N ARG A 28 -0.21 3.31 15.64
CA ARG A 28 0.34 2.38 14.67
C ARG A 28 0.73 1.12 15.47
N PRO A 29 0.17 -0.06 15.17
CA PRO A 29 0.57 -1.25 15.89
C PRO A 29 2.09 -1.37 15.76
N PRO A 30 2.79 -1.80 16.83
CA PRO A 30 4.24 -1.93 16.79
C PRO A 30 4.62 -2.76 15.56
N SER A 31 5.65 -2.28 14.85
CA SER A 31 6.21 -3.01 13.71
C SER A 31 6.58 -4.41 14.20
N SER A 32 5.89 -5.40 13.67
CA SER A 32 6.10 -6.80 13.99
C SER A 32 6.00 -7.63 12.72
N PHE A 33 6.66 -8.79 12.73
CA PHE A 33 6.61 -9.70 11.60
C PHE A 33 5.16 -10.11 11.27
N ARG A 34 4.30 -10.26 12.28
CA ARG A 34 2.88 -10.55 12.10
C ARG A 34 2.16 -9.45 11.31
N GLU A 35 2.37 -8.18 11.68
CA GLU A 35 1.75 -7.06 10.97
C GLU A 35 2.28 -6.92 9.54
N PHE A 36 3.57 -7.20 9.35
CA PHE A 36 4.18 -7.28 8.02
C PHE A 36 3.52 -8.34 7.13
N LEU A 37 3.29 -9.55 7.67
CA LEU A 37 2.55 -10.59 6.96
C LEU A 37 1.09 -10.21 6.73
N ARG A 38 0.41 -9.59 7.70
CA ARG A 38 -0.98 -9.15 7.54
C ARG A 38 -1.10 -8.18 6.36
N VAL A 39 -0.26 -7.15 6.30
CA VAL A 39 -0.24 -6.18 5.19
C VAL A 39 0.05 -6.88 3.87
N PHE A 40 1.02 -7.80 3.84
CA PHE A 40 1.34 -8.57 2.64
C PHE A 40 0.15 -9.40 2.14
N LEU A 41 -0.56 -10.09 3.04
CA LEU A 41 -1.71 -10.93 2.72
C LEU A 41 -2.91 -10.12 2.24
N GLU A 42 -3.17 -8.95 2.82
CA GLU A 42 -4.25 -8.05 2.40
C GLU A 42 -4.08 -7.52 0.98
N GLU A 43 -2.84 -7.37 0.50
CA GLU A 43 -2.54 -7.02 -0.88
C GLU A 43 -2.85 -8.14 -1.89
N GLN A 44 -2.92 -9.38 -1.43
CA GLN A 44 -3.19 -10.52 -2.30
C GLN A 44 -4.69 -10.62 -2.57
N ALA A 45 -5.06 -10.96 -3.81
CA ALA A 45 -6.45 -10.97 -4.24
C ALA A 45 -7.35 -11.87 -3.36
N GLY A 46 -8.20 -11.26 -2.54
CA GLY A 46 -9.04 -11.99 -1.57
C GLY A 46 -8.28 -12.51 -0.36
N GLY A 47 -7.25 -11.77 0.07
CA GLY A 47 -6.27 -12.08 1.10
C GLY A 47 -6.76 -13.04 2.19
N PRO A 48 -6.11 -14.20 2.37
CA PRO A 48 -6.43 -15.09 3.49
C PRO A 48 -6.15 -14.36 4.81
N SER A 49 -6.95 -14.65 5.83
CA SER A 49 -6.75 -14.01 7.15
C SER A 49 -5.41 -14.42 7.72
N ILE A 50 -4.68 -13.46 8.30
CA ILE A 50 -3.47 -13.71 9.10
C ILE A 50 -3.74 -14.75 10.21
N ASP A 51 -4.99 -14.87 10.68
CA ASP A 51 -5.43 -15.85 11.67
C ASP A 51 -5.16 -17.31 11.29
N LEU A 52 -5.02 -17.62 9.99
CA LEU A 52 -4.63 -18.95 9.52
C LEU A 52 -3.16 -19.24 9.84
N LEU A 53 -2.28 -18.24 9.64
CA LEU A 53 -0.87 -18.35 10.01
C LEU A 53 -0.70 -18.27 11.53
N ASP A 54 -1.51 -17.46 12.23
CA ASP A 54 -1.51 -17.42 13.71
C ASP A 54 -1.81 -18.81 14.30
N ARG A 55 -2.88 -19.48 13.82
CA ARG A 55 -3.25 -20.82 14.28
C ARG A 55 -2.22 -21.89 13.96
N ALA A 56 -1.46 -21.71 12.88
CA ALA A 56 -0.36 -22.59 12.52
C ALA A 56 0.96 -22.27 13.25
N GLY A 57 1.01 -21.19 14.04
CA GLY A 57 2.24 -20.74 14.71
C GLY A 57 3.29 -20.15 13.76
N LEU A 58 2.88 -19.66 12.59
CA LEU A 58 3.76 -19.21 11.51
C LEU A 58 3.83 -17.67 11.35
N SER A 59 3.14 -16.92 12.19
CA SER A 59 2.97 -15.47 12.01
C SER A 59 3.91 -14.60 12.87
N LEU A 60 4.48 -15.14 13.94
CA LEU A 60 5.26 -14.37 14.92
C LEU A 60 6.77 -14.39 14.63
N ASP A 61 7.28 -15.50 14.09
CA ASP A 61 8.69 -15.72 13.81
C ASP A 61 8.88 -16.04 12.32
N PRO A 62 9.78 -15.33 11.60
CA PRO A 62 10.09 -15.62 10.22
C PRO A 62 10.75 -16.99 10.00
N GLY A 63 11.44 -17.56 10.99
CA GLY A 63 12.16 -18.84 10.87
C GLY A 63 11.27 -20.02 10.43
N PRO A 64 10.23 -20.38 11.21
CA PRO A 64 9.31 -21.46 10.84
C PRO A 64 8.67 -21.25 9.46
N LEU A 65 8.29 -20.02 9.12
CA LEU A 65 7.67 -19.71 7.82
C LEU A 65 8.67 -19.78 6.66
N ALA A 66 9.95 -19.47 6.91
CA ALA A 66 11.03 -19.57 5.92
C ALA A 66 11.35 -21.02 5.53
N GLU A 67 11.15 -21.96 6.46
CA GLU A 67 11.40 -23.40 6.27
C GLU A 67 10.17 -24.18 5.80
N ALA A 68 8.96 -23.64 5.97
CA ALA A 68 7.71 -24.31 5.62
C ALA A 68 7.60 -24.64 4.12
N ASP A 69 7.01 -25.79 3.77
CA ASP A 69 6.80 -26.17 2.38
C ASP A 69 5.80 -25.22 1.68
N PRO A 70 6.12 -24.68 0.48
CA PRO A 70 5.23 -23.74 -0.20
C PRO A 70 3.85 -24.29 -0.56
N THR A 71 3.74 -25.60 -0.78
CA THR A 71 2.47 -26.28 -1.09
C THR A 71 1.62 -26.40 0.16
N GLU A 72 2.22 -26.78 1.29
CA GLU A 72 1.55 -26.83 2.59
C GLU A 72 1.05 -25.43 3.01
N LEU A 73 1.87 -24.39 2.81
CA LEU A 73 1.45 -23.00 3.03
C LEU A 73 0.26 -22.62 2.16
N LEU A 74 0.27 -23.02 0.88
CA LEU A 74 -0.83 -22.71 -0.01
C LEU A 74 -2.10 -23.46 0.40
N ASP A 75 -1.98 -24.73 0.81
CA ASP A 75 -3.09 -25.57 1.26
C ASP A 75 -3.71 -25.01 2.55
N LEU A 76 -2.90 -24.61 3.54
CA LEU A 76 -3.35 -23.92 4.75
C LEU A 76 -4.19 -22.68 4.44
N LEU A 77 -3.83 -21.94 3.40
CA LEU A 77 -4.51 -20.69 3.02
C LEU A 77 -5.76 -20.90 2.17
N ARG A 78 -6.03 -22.13 1.70
CA ARG A 78 -7.26 -22.45 0.91
C ARG A 78 -8.53 -22.40 1.74
N ASP A 79 -8.42 -22.56 3.05
CA ASP A 79 -9.55 -22.44 3.99
C ASP A 79 -10.01 -20.98 4.19
N GLY A 80 -9.37 -20.04 3.49
CA GLY A 80 -9.77 -18.64 3.43
C GLY A 80 -11.07 -18.39 2.65
N ARG A 81 -11.56 -17.15 2.71
CA ARG A 81 -12.81 -16.73 2.05
C ARG A 81 -12.76 -16.85 0.52
N ARG A 82 -11.56 -16.85 -0.06
CA ARG A 82 -11.31 -16.98 -1.51
C ARG A 82 -10.06 -17.82 -1.72
N ALA A 83 -10.06 -18.60 -2.80
CA ALA A 83 -8.89 -19.38 -3.18
C ALA A 83 -7.66 -18.46 -3.39
N PRO A 84 -6.53 -18.73 -2.71
CA PRO A 84 -5.33 -17.92 -2.84
C PRO A 84 -4.69 -18.08 -4.23
N PRO A 85 -3.96 -17.05 -4.72
CA PRO A 85 -3.20 -17.19 -5.95
C PRO A 85 -2.13 -18.28 -5.79
N ARG A 86 -1.87 -19.06 -6.85
CA ARG A 86 -0.92 -20.19 -6.82
C ARG A 86 0.50 -19.80 -6.34
N GLY A 87 0.89 -18.54 -6.56
CA GLY A 87 2.19 -18.03 -6.16
C GLY A 87 2.31 -17.61 -4.68
N LEU A 88 1.24 -17.67 -3.89
CA LEU A 88 1.23 -17.11 -2.54
C LEU A 88 2.16 -17.86 -1.57
N GLY A 89 2.04 -19.19 -1.49
CA GLY A 89 2.90 -20.01 -0.63
C GLY A 89 4.40 -19.77 -0.87
N PRO A 90 4.89 -19.87 -2.13
CA PRO A 90 6.29 -19.55 -2.42
C PRO A 90 6.68 -18.10 -2.11
N SER A 91 5.75 -17.15 -2.22
CA SER A 91 6.03 -15.73 -1.93
C SER A 91 6.15 -15.47 -0.43
N LEU A 92 5.31 -16.08 0.40
CA LEU A 92 5.42 -16.04 1.86
C LEU A 92 6.76 -16.63 2.33
N GLN A 93 7.12 -17.80 1.82
CA GLN A 93 8.39 -18.45 2.16
C GLN A 93 9.59 -17.56 1.79
N ARG A 94 9.60 -16.97 0.57
CA ARG A 94 10.67 -16.04 0.14
C ARG A 94 10.73 -14.79 1.02
N LEU A 95 9.57 -14.23 1.36
CA LEU A 95 9.49 -13.05 2.19
C LEU A 95 10.03 -13.32 3.60
N ALA A 96 9.67 -14.46 4.19
CA ALA A 96 10.18 -14.90 5.48
C ALA A 96 11.69 -15.17 5.45
N ARG A 97 12.19 -15.88 4.43
CA ARG A 97 13.63 -16.09 4.22
C ARG A 97 14.38 -14.77 4.11
N TRP A 98 13.87 -13.82 3.33
CA TRP A 98 14.49 -12.50 3.22
C TRP A 98 14.60 -11.81 4.59
N VAL A 99 13.59 -11.92 5.46
CA VAL A 99 13.68 -11.40 6.83
C VAL A 99 14.74 -12.15 7.66
N VAL A 100 14.79 -13.48 7.58
CA VAL A 100 15.81 -14.30 8.27
C VAL A 100 17.23 -13.92 7.81
N ASP A 101 17.44 -13.80 6.50
CA ASP A 101 18.74 -13.46 5.89
C ASP A 101 19.25 -12.09 6.33
N ARG A 102 18.36 -11.19 6.78
CA ARG A 102 18.71 -9.88 7.35
C ARG A 102 19.00 -9.90 8.84
N GLY A 103 18.92 -11.06 9.49
CA GLY A 103 19.13 -11.21 10.92
C GLY A 103 17.84 -11.08 11.74
N GLY A 104 16.68 -11.22 11.11
CA GLY A 104 15.37 -11.13 11.75
C GLY A 104 14.66 -9.81 11.49
N PHE A 105 13.41 -9.71 11.98
CA PHE A 105 12.54 -8.58 11.66
C PHE A 105 13.04 -7.25 12.24
N ASP A 106 13.54 -7.27 13.48
CA ASP A 106 14.06 -6.06 14.14
C ASP A 106 15.32 -5.51 13.45
N ALA A 107 16.10 -6.38 12.78
CA ALA A 107 17.30 -5.95 12.05
C ALA A 107 16.98 -5.10 10.82
N LEU A 108 15.74 -5.15 10.31
CA LEU A 108 15.30 -4.29 9.22
C LEU A 108 15.34 -2.81 9.60
N ASP A 109 15.30 -2.48 10.90
CA ASP A 109 15.32 -1.08 11.32
C ASP A 109 16.62 -0.35 10.98
N GLY A 110 17.73 -1.09 10.93
CA GLY A 110 19.05 -0.56 10.56
C GLY A 110 19.25 -0.37 9.05
N ILE A 111 18.28 -0.72 8.20
CA ILE A 111 18.41 -0.69 6.74
C ILE A 111 17.66 0.52 6.18
N GLY A 112 18.29 1.22 5.22
CA GLY A 112 17.70 2.38 4.56
C GLY A 112 16.44 2.03 3.75
N THR A 113 15.47 2.95 3.71
CA THR A 113 14.16 2.77 3.04
C THR A 113 14.30 2.34 1.58
N ASP A 114 15.16 3.00 0.80
CA ASP A 114 15.31 2.69 -0.62
C ASP A 114 15.96 1.31 -0.84
N THR A 115 16.91 0.93 0.01
CA THR A 115 17.50 -0.41 0.00
C THR A 115 16.45 -1.48 0.29
N LEU A 116 15.64 -1.31 1.35
CA LEU A 116 14.54 -2.22 1.65
C LEU A 116 13.53 -2.28 0.48
N ARG A 117 13.23 -1.13 -0.14
CA ARG A 117 12.33 -1.04 -1.28
C ARG A 117 12.81 -1.87 -2.46
N ASP A 118 14.07 -1.69 -2.87
CA ASP A 118 14.64 -2.39 -4.01
C ASP A 118 14.75 -3.89 -3.76
N GLU A 119 15.12 -4.28 -2.53
CA GLU A 119 15.15 -5.68 -2.12
C GLU A 119 13.76 -6.31 -2.15
N LEU A 120 12.74 -5.67 -1.56
CA LEU A 120 11.37 -6.15 -1.60
C LEU A 120 10.88 -6.31 -3.04
N ARG A 121 11.13 -5.34 -3.91
CA ARG A 121 10.77 -5.39 -5.35
C ARG A 121 11.50 -6.52 -6.10
N SER A 122 12.67 -6.93 -5.64
CA SER A 122 13.42 -8.06 -6.22
C SER A 122 12.79 -9.42 -5.89
N LEU A 123 11.97 -9.50 -4.84
CA LEU A 123 11.28 -10.72 -4.46
C LEU A 123 10.15 -11.02 -5.45
N ARG A 124 10.28 -12.15 -6.16
CA ARG A 124 9.23 -12.64 -7.05
C ARG A 124 7.88 -12.69 -6.30
N GLY A 125 6.86 -12.03 -6.86
CA GLY A 125 5.54 -11.95 -6.26
C GLY A 125 5.26 -10.64 -5.50
N ILE A 126 6.27 -9.77 -5.35
CA ILE A 126 6.12 -8.44 -4.75
C ILE A 126 6.27 -7.39 -5.84
N GLY A 127 5.17 -6.72 -6.16
CA GLY A 127 5.18 -5.57 -7.07
C GLY A 127 5.59 -4.28 -6.36
N PRO A 128 5.81 -3.19 -7.11
CA PRO A 128 6.20 -1.90 -6.53
C PRO A 128 5.17 -1.37 -5.53
N ALA A 129 3.87 -1.46 -5.84
CA ALA A 129 2.78 -1.08 -4.91
C ALA A 129 2.82 -1.88 -3.60
N THR A 130 3.06 -3.19 -3.68
CA THR A 130 3.13 -4.06 -2.50
C THR A 130 4.37 -3.73 -1.65
N ALA A 131 5.52 -3.49 -2.28
CA ALA A 131 6.74 -3.08 -1.56
C ALA A 131 6.52 -1.74 -0.83
N ASP A 132 5.96 -0.75 -1.49
CA ASP A 132 5.67 0.56 -0.89
C ASP A 132 4.63 0.46 0.23
N ARG A 133 3.61 -0.39 0.08
CA ARG A 133 2.62 -0.61 1.15
C ARG A 133 3.24 -1.29 2.37
N LEU A 134 4.12 -2.28 2.19
CA LEU A 134 4.85 -2.92 3.28
C LEU A 134 5.74 -1.92 4.02
N LEU A 135 6.46 -1.08 3.27
CA LEU A 135 7.27 0.00 3.84
C LEU A 135 6.40 0.95 4.67
N LEU A 136 5.29 1.43 4.13
CA LEU A 136 4.43 2.42 4.78
C LEU A 136 3.65 1.88 5.97
N GLU A 137 2.93 0.77 5.77
CA GLU A 137 1.97 0.24 6.74
C GLU A 137 2.60 -0.72 7.75
N ALA A 138 3.64 -1.47 7.37
CA ALA A 138 4.27 -2.44 8.27
C ALA A 138 5.60 -1.94 8.88
N LEU A 139 6.47 -1.29 8.10
CA LEU A 139 7.81 -0.88 8.55
C LEU A 139 7.95 0.60 8.94
N GLY A 140 6.92 1.39 8.70
CA GLY A 140 6.86 2.80 9.05
C GLY A 140 7.86 3.68 8.35
N ARG A 141 8.10 3.35 7.08
CA ARG A 141 8.94 4.12 6.19
C ARG A 141 8.08 4.97 5.26
N PRO A 142 8.45 6.22 4.96
CA PRO A 142 7.64 7.13 4.16
C PRO A 142 7.70 6.75 2.66
N SER A 143 6.88 5.79 2.25
CA SER A 143 6.81 5.30 0.87
C SER A 143 5.37 5.07 0.42
N ALA A 144 4.78 6.00 -0.33
CA ALA A 144 3.38 5.91 -0.71
C ALA A 144 3.13 4.84 -1.79
N PRO A 145 2.28 3.82 -1.54
CA PRO A 145 1.89 2.88 -2.59
C PRO A 145 0.96 3.57 -3.59
N VAL A 146 1.17 3.31 -4.89
CA VAL A 146 0.34 3.85 -5.96
C VAL A 146 -0.52 2.74 -6.56
N ARG A 147 -1.84 2.81 -6.37
CA ARG A 147 -2.80 1.94 -7.05
C ARG A 147 -3.23 2.54 -8.38
N ARG A 148 -3.85 1.72 -9.23
CA ARG A 148 -4.48 2.18 -10.48
C ARG A 148 -5.56 3.24 -10.25
N SER A 149 -6.25 3.20 -9.11
CA SER A 149 -7.19 4.25 -8.71
C SER A 149 -6.49 5.57 -8.43
N ASP A 150 -5.35 5.51 -7.75
CA ASP A 150 -4.59 6.68 -7.33
C ASP A 150 -4.04 7.38 -8.57
N TYR A 151 -3.43 6.61 -9.49
CA TYR A 151 -2.99 7.10 -10.80
C TYR A 151 -4.12 7.83 -11.55
N ARG A 152 -5.29 7.19 -11.65
CA ARG A 152 -6.45 7.79 -12.33
C ARG A 152 -6.95 9.06 -11.65
N ILE A 153 -6.93 9.14 -10.33
CA ILE A 153 -7.27 10.35 -9.59
C ILE A 153 -6.26 11.45 -9.95
N LEU A 154 -4.96 11.17 -9.82
CA LEU A 154 -3.91 12.15 -10.11
C LEU A 154 -3.99 12.71 -11.54
N VAL A 155 -4.15 11.84 -12.54
CA VAL A 155 -4.28 12.25 -13.94
C VAL A 155 -5.55 13.08 -14.18
N ARG A 156 -6.71 12.64 -13.66
CA ARG A 156 -7.98 13.37 -13.85
C ARG A 156 -7.97 14.78 -13.29
N HIS A 157 -7.21 15.01 -12.22
CA HIS A 157 -7.04 16.32 -11.62
C HIS A 157 -5.95 17.16 -12.31
N GLY A 158 -5.24 16.62 -13.31
CA GLY A 158 -4.14 17.30 -13.99
C GLY A 158 -2.89 17.45 -13.12
N TRP A 159 -2.76 16.61 -12.09
CA TRP A 159 -1.64 16.60 -11.15
C TRP A 159 -0.48 15.71 -11.60
N LEU A 160 -0.78 14.74 -12.46
CA LEU A 160 0.19 13.82 -13.04
C LEU A 160 -0.08 13.69 -14.53
N ASP A 161 0.98 13.58 -15.32
CA ASP A 161 0.85 13.33 -16.75
C ASP A 161 0.43 11.87 -17.00
N GLU A 162 -0.35 11.62 -18.05
CA GLU A 162 -0.82 10.25 -18.36
C GLU A 162 0.31 9.30 -18.79
N SER A 163 1.44 9.84 -19.24
CA SER A 163 2.64 9.08 -19.60
C SER A 163 3.54 8.76 -18.40
N SER A 164 3.23 9.31 -17.22
CA SER A 164 4.08 9.14 -16.04
C SER A 164 4.20 7.70 -15.57
N GLY A 165 5.41 7.35 -15.14
CA GLY A 165 5.70 6.05 -14.57
C GLY A 165 5.17 5.89 -13.14
N TYR A 166 5.22 4.65 -12.64
CA TYR A 166 4.88 4.35 -11.24
C TYR A 166 5.73 5.17 -10.25
N ASP A 167 7.04 5.24 -10.48
CA ASP A 167 7.97 5.90 -9.54
C ASP A 167 7.73 7.42 -9.50
N GLU A 168 7.38 8.06 -10.61
CA GLU A 168 6.99 9.48 -10.65
C GLU A 168 5.68 9.74 -9.89
N ALA A 169 4.68 8.86 -10.06
CA ALA A 169 3.43 8.96 -9.31
C ALA A 169 3.67 8.79 -7.79
N ARG A 170 4.57 7.86 -7.40
CA ARG A 170 4.97 7.66 -6.01
C ARG A 170 5.67 8.90 -5.47
N GLU A 171 6.65 9.43 -6.19
CA GLU A 171 7.39 10.63 -5.80
C GLU A 171 6.46 11.82 -5.59
N LEU A 172 5.48 12.01 -6.48
CA LEU A 172 4.46 13.03 -6.32
C LEU A 172 3.68 12.86 -5.01
N LEU A 173 3.23 11.64 -4.70
CA LEU A 173 2.53 11.36 -3.44
C LEU A 173 3.42 11.55 -2.21
N CYS A 174 4.68 11.10 -2.25
CA CYS A 174 5.64 11.27 -1.16
C CYS A 174 6.01 12.74 -0.93
N SER A 175 6.01 13.56 -1.97
CA SER A 175 6.47 14.97 -1.91
C SER A 175 5.66 15.84 -0.94
N VAL A 176 4.43 15.44 -0.63
CA VAL A 176 3.55 16.22 0.26
C VAL A 176 3.92 16.06 1.74
N SER A 177 4.63 14.98 2.09
CA SER A 177 4.99 14.63 3.47
C SER A 177 6.16 13.62 3.48
N PRO A 178 7.35 14.03 3.02
CA PRO A 178 8.48 13.12 2.74
C PRO A 178 9.00 12.38 3.98
N ASP A 179 8.82 12.96 5.17
CA ASP A 179 9.33 12.42 6.43
C ASP A 179 8.22 11.96 7.39
N ASP A 180 6.95 11.95 6.94
CA ASP A 180 5.80 11.60 7.78
C ASP A 180 5.02 10.40 7.21
N PRO A 181 5.38 9.17 7.63
CA PRO A 181 4.65 7.96 7.25
C PRO A 181 3.18 7.98 7.67
N ALA A 182 2.81 8.68 8.75
CA ALA A 182 1.42 8.74 9.20
C ALA A 182 0.58 9.61 8.26
N ALA A 183 1.10 10.76 7.84
CA ALA A 183 0.46 11.61 6.84
C ALA A 183 0.32 10.89 5.48
N LEU A 184 1.36 10.17 5.04
CA LEU A 184 1.30 9.38 3.80
C LEU A 184 0.32 8.20 3.89
N SER A 185 0.25 7.53 5.05
CA SER A 185 -0.73 6.46 5.31
C SER A 185 -2.17 7.01 5.28
N GLN A 186 -2.39 8.18 5.86
CA GLN A 186 -3.68 8.86 5.73
C GLN A 186 -4.00 9.16 4.26
N LEU A 187 -3.08 9.78 3.53
CA LEU A 187 -3.31 10.10 2.12
C LEU A 187 -3.70 8.85 1.32
N SER A 188 -2.97 7.75 1.50
CA SER A 188 -3.28 6.47 0.83
C SER A 188 -4.70 5.97 1.17
N SER A 189 -5.13 6.13 2.43
CA SER A 189 -6.49 5.78 2.86
C SER A 189 -7.54 6.66 2.19
N TRP A 190 -7.36 7.98 2.15
CA TRP A 190 -8.28 8.90 1.47
C TRP A 190 -8.37 8.61 -0.03
N LEU A 191 -7.25 8.39 -0.71
CA LEU A 191 -7.23 8.02 -2.13
C LEU A 191 -7.99 6.70 -2.38
N GLY A 192 -7.93 5.76 -1.43
CA GLY A 192 -8.65 4.50 -1.49
C GLY A 192 -10.15 4.71 -1.44
N GLU A 193 -10.60 5.58 -0.54
CA GLU A 193 -12.00 5.95 -0.45
C GLU A 193 -12.48 6.79 -1.65
N LEU A 194 -11.62 7.63 -2.20
CA LEU A 194 -11.91 8.42 -3.40
C LEU A 194 -12.14 7.56 -4.64
N ALA A 195 -11.54 6.37 -4.69
CA ALA A 195 -11.70 5.42 -5.80
C ALA A 195 -13.17 5.07 -6.06
N ARG A 196 -14.03 5.12 -5.04
CA ARG A 196 -15.48 4.85 -5.17
C ARG A 196 -16.23 5.92 -5.96
N PHE A 197 -15.69 7.14 -6.03
CA PHE A 197 -16.24 8.25 -6.82
C PHE A 197 -15.55 8.32 -8.19
N CYS A 198 -14.22 8.26 -8.19
CA CYS A 198 -13.40 8.35 -9.40
C CYS A 198 -13.35 6.99 -10.10
N ARG A 199 -14.49 6.45 -10.53
CA ARG A 199 -14.60 5.16 -11.23
C ARG A 199 -14.10 5.24 -12.67
N VAL A 200 -13.66 4.12 -13.23
CA VAL A 200 -13.18 4.05 -14.63
C VAL A 200 -14.28 4.58 -15.57
N ALA A 201 -15.46 3.96 -15.53
CA ALA A 201 -16.64 4.40 -16.24
C ALA A 201 -17.55 5.23 -15.32
N SER A 202 -18.17 6.27 -15.88
CA SER A 202 -19.15 7.14 -15.21
C SER A 202 -18.67 7.67 -13.86
N PRO A 203 -17.59 8.48 -13.83
CA PRO A 203 -17.09 9.07 -12.60
C PRO A 203 -18.15 9.94 -11.94
N GLN A 204 -18.26 9.85 -10.62
CA GLN A 204 -19.25 10.57 -9.84
C GLN A 204 -18.68 11.90 -9.33
N CYS A 205 -18.14 12.72 -10.26
CA CYS A 205 -17.45 13.96 -9.92
C CYS A 205 -18.32 14.92 -9.11
N ASP A 206 -19.63 14.98 -9.38
CA ASP A 206 -20.55 15.83 -8.61
C ASP A 206 -20.61 15.52 -7.12
N ARG A 207 -20.29 14.27 -6.74
CA ARG A 207 -20.30 13.76 -5.37
C ARG A 207 -18.90 13.58 -4.79
N CYS A 208 -17.87 13.85 -5.58
CA CYS A 208 -16.48 13.65 -5.18
C CYS A 208 -16.01 14.83 -4.31
N PRO A 209 -15.43 14.58 -3.13
CA PRO A 209 -14.83 15.64 -2.31
C PRO A 209 -13.77 16.46 -3.05
N LEU A 210 -13.06 15.86 -4.01
CA LEU A 210 -12.04 16.54 -4.79
C LEU A 210 -12.58 17.37 -5.97
N ARG A 211 -13.91 17.42 -6.19
CA ARG A 211 -14.51 18.23 -7.27
C ARG A 211 -13.96 19.66 -7.37
N PRO A 212 -13.76 20.41 -6.26
CA PRO A 212 -13.24 21.79 -6.34
C PRO A 212 -11.84 21.88 -6.96
N PHE A 213 -11.09 20.78 -7.00
CA PHE A 213 -9.73 20.70 -7.53
C PHE A 213 -9.68 20.10 -8.94
N LEU A 214 -10.82 20.02 -9.65
CA LEU A 214 -10.81 19.64 -11.08
C LEU A 214 -10.32 20.82 -11.92
N PRO A 215 -9.64 20.56 -13.05
CA PRO A 215 -9.29 21.62 -13.98
C PRO A 215 -10.57 22.26 -14.57
N PRO A 216 -10.49 23.50 -15.11
CA PRO A 216 -11.67 24.24 -15.60
C PRO A 216 -12.51 23.48 -16.64
N GLY A 217 -11.90 22.57 -17.41
CA GLY A 217 -12.57 21.73 -18.41
C GLY A 217 -13.22 20.45 -17.86
N GLY A 218 -13.18 20.20 -16.55
CA GLY A 218 -13.61 18.95 -15.94
C GLY A 218 -12.48 17.92 -15.85
N PRO A 219 -12.77 16.65 -15.49
CA PRO A 219 -11.73 15.63 -15.32
C PRO A 219 -11.04 15.29 -16.66
N ILE A 220 -9.72 15.13 -16.62
CA ILE A 220 -8.93 14.64 -17.76
C ILE A 220 -9.09 13.12 -17.83
N ASP A 221 -9.71 12.58 -18.89
CA ASP A 221 -9.74 11.13 -19.06
C ASP A 221 -8.39 10.65 -19.64
N PRO A 222 -7.68 9.74 -18.94
CA PRO A 222 -6.47 9.14 -19.49
C PRO A 222 -6.83 8.37 -20.77
N THR A 223 -5.98 8.49 -21.79
CA THR A 223 -6.14 7.76 -23.06
C THR A 223 -6.02 6.25 -22.93
#